data_AF-A0A957ARJ0-F1
#
_entry.id   AF-A0A957ARJ0-F1
#
_cell.length_a   1.000
_cell.length_b   1.000
_cell.length_c   1.000
_cell.angle_alpha   90.00
_cell.angle_beta   90.00
_cell.angle_gamma   90.00
#
_symmetry.space_group_name_H-M   'P 1'
#
loop_
_entity.id
_entity.type
_entity.pdbx_description
1 polymer ?
#
loop_
_entity_poly.entity_id
_entity_poly.type
_entity_poly.pdbx_seq_one_letter_code
_entity_poly.pdbx_strand_id
1 'polypeptide(L)'
;MHIAIDAHMVGERETGNETYTLNLIRGLLRVAGRDPKGFSWDAGEPARAPNGLQRAEARRWGATPRFSLLTPHPERLRAALPELRDFPHAAVVTLRPATALLRIPLGLPAVALRRSVDVLHVTYNAPPVVSCPVVVTIHDISFEHYPEFFSPRD
;
A
#
# COMPACT_ATOMS: atom_id res chain seq x y z
N MET A 1 -15.45 0.31 -2.80
CA MET A 1 -14.18 0.51 -3.51
C MET A 1 -13.16 -0.51 -3.04
N HIS A 2 -12.40 -1.10 -3.97
CA HIS A 2 -11.35 -2.08 -3.73
C HIS A 2 -10.01 -1.54 -4.20
N ILE A 3 -9.13 -1.27 -3.23
CA ILE A 3 -7.78 -0.74 -3.46
C ILE A 3 -6.78 -1.88 -3.30
N ALA A 4 -5.91 -2.07 -4.29
CA ALA A 4 -4.75 -2.96 -4.16
C ALA A 4 -3.49 -2.14 -3.90
N ILE A 5 -2.65 -2.58 -2.98
CA ILE A 5 -1.36 -1.94 -2.66
C ILE A 5 -0.26 -2.98 -2.90
N ASP A 6 0.70 -2.67 -3.76
CA ASP A 6 1.90 -3.48 -3.94
C ASP A 6 2.84 -3.34 -2.75
N ALA A 7 2.78 -4.30 -1.83
CA ALA A 7 3.57 -4.38 -0.61
C ALA A 7 4.73 -5.38 -0.73
N HIS A 8 5.27 -5.56 -1.94
CA HIS A 8 6.32 -6.55 -2.20
C HIS A 8 7.63 -6.28 -1.43
N MET A 9 7.90 -5.01 -1.12
CA MET A 9 9.13 -4.54 -0.44
C MET A 9 9.14 -4.89 1.06
N VAL A 10 7.99 -5.22 1.64
CA VAL A 10 7.89 -5.50 3.08
C VAL A 10 8.53 -6.83 3.43
N GLY A 11 9.46 -6.81 4.39
CA GLY A 11 10.24 -7.97 4.81
C GLY A 11 11.39 -8.33 3.86
N GLU A 12 11.71 -7.48 2.89
CA GLU A 12 12.84 -7.65 1.96
C GLU A 12 14.10 -6.89 2.41
N ARG A 13 14.04 -6.18 3.56
CA ARG A 13 15.13 -5.34 4.11
C ARG A 13 15.44 -4.12 3.24
N GLU A 14 14.46 -3.67 2.47
CA GLU A 14 14.53 -2.46 1.64
C GLU A 14 14.16 -1.24 2.50
N THR A 15 14.99 -0.95 3.51
CA THR A 15 14.73 -0.01 4.63
C THR A 15 13.74 1.14 4.37
N GLY A 16 14.13 2.15 3.57
CA GLY A 16 13.30 3.32 3.29
C GLY A 16 11.96 2.96 2.63
N ASN A 17 12.02 2.14 1.58
CA ASN A 17 10.87 1.60 0.86
C ASN A 17 9.90 0.83 1.77
N GLU A 18 10.44 0.00 2.67
CA GLU A 18 9.69 -0.80 3.63
C GLU A 18 9.03 0.11 4.68
N THR A 19 9.77 1.05 5.27
CA THR A 19 9.23 2.03 6.22
C THR A 19 8.13 2.88 5.59
N TYR A 20 8.32 3.36 4.36
CA TYR A 20 7.31 4.10 3.61
C TYR A 20 6.04 3.25 3.41
N THR A 21 6.19 2.03 2.88
CA THR A 21 5.06 1.15 2.59
C THR A 21 4.26 0.80 3.85
N LEU A 22 4.94 0.49 4.96
CA LEU A 22 4.29 0.20 6.24
C LEU A 22 3.50 1.39 6.77
N ASN A 23 4.07 2.60 6.72
CA ASN A 23 3.39 3.79 7.19
C ASN A 23 2.24 4.22 6.28
N LEU A 24 2.37 4.06 4.96
CA LEU A 24 1.27 4.28 4.02
C LEU A 24 0.10 3.34 4.32
N ILE A 25 0.36 2.04 4.46
CA ILE A 25 -0.69 1.06 4.78
C ILE A 25 -1.37 1.42 6.10
N ARG A 26 -0.59 1.69 7.16
CA ARG A 26 -1.15 2.11 8.46
C ARG A 26 -2.00 3.37 8.35
N GLY A 27 -1.53 4.38 7.63
CA GLY A 27 -2.25 5.64 7.41
C GLY A 27 -3.57 5.41 6.69
N LEU A 28 -3.55 4.67 5.58
CA LEU A 28 -4.74 4.35 4.79
C LEU A 28 -5.77 3.54 5.60
N LEU A 29 -5.31 2.56 6.38
CA LEU A 29 -6.20 1.76 7.23
C LEU A 29 -6.86 2.60 8.34
N ARG A 30 -6.16 3.61 8.89
CA ARG A 30 -6.74 4.56 9.88
C ARG A 30 -7.71 5.56 9.27
N VAL A 31 -7.48 5.99 8.04
CA VAL A 31 -8.42 6.88 7.33
C VAL A 31 -9.67 6.10 6.94
N ALA A 32 -9.51 4.83 6.55
CA ALA A 32 -10.61 3.96 6.16
C ALA A 32 -11.38 3.32 7.34
N GLY A 33 -10.75 3.15 8.51
CA GLY A 33 -11.33 2.54 9.70
C GLY A 33 -10.88 3.27 10.96
N ARG A 34 -11.80 3.48 11.91
CA ARG A 34 -11.59 4.25 13.15
C ARG A 34 -10.25 3.86 13.81
N ASP A 35 -9.42 4.86 14.11
CA ASP A 35 -8.10 4.72 14.73
C ASP A 35 -8.12 3.75 15.92
N PRO A 36 -7.52 2.55 15.82
CA PRO A 36 -7.59 1.59 16.91
C PRO A 36 -6.76 1.98 18.13
N LYS A 37 -5.77 2.90 18.02
CA LYS A 37 -4.78 3.11 19.11
C LYS A 37 -4.10 4.48 19.21
N GLY A 38 -4.63 5.58 18.64
CA GLY A 38 -4.12 6.93 18.97
C GLY A 38 -2.62 7.12 18.67
N PHE A 39 -2.11 6.48 17.62
CA PHE A 39 -0.67 6.47 17.33
C PHE A 39 -0.28 7.77 16.62
N SER A 40 0.04 8.77 17.44
CA SER A 40 0.71 10.02 17.09
C SER A 40 2.15 9.72 16.67
N TRP A 41 2.53 10.08 15.44
CA TRP A 41 3.90 10.55 15.21
C TRP A 41 3.86 12.03 15.56
N ASP A 42 4.75 12.53 16.42
CA ASP A 42 4.78 13.92 16.90
C ASP A 42 5.08 14.96 15.79
N ALA A 43 4.25 15.02 14.77
CA ALA A 43 3.88 16.25 14.10
C ALA A 43 2.54 16.64 14.73
N GLY A 44 2.62 17.44 15.81
CA GLY A 44 1.55 17.94 16.70
C GLY A 44 0.14 17.48 16.38
N GLU A 45 -0.52 16.80 17.34
CA GLU A 45 -1.89 16.25 17.28
C GLU A 45 -2.56 16.51 15.93
N PRO A 46 -2.78 15.49 15.05
CA PRO A 46 -3.49 15.74 13.82
C PRO A 46 -4.82 16.36 14.20
N ALA A 47 -4.96 17.66 13.89
CA ALA A 47 -6.05 18.49 14.38
C ALA A 47 -7.33 17.69 14.16
N ARG A 48 -7.94 17.25 15.26
CA ARG A 48 -9.04 16.28 15.24
C ARG A 48 -10.03 16.78 14.21
N ALA A 49 -10.06 16.12 13.03
CA ALA A 49 -10.76 16.68 11.89
C ALA A 49 -12.18 17.03 12.37
N PRO A 50 -12.62 18.31 12.23
CA PRO A 50 -13.91 18.74 12.75
C PRO A 50 -14.97 17.70 12.40
N ASN A 51 -15.91 17.41 13.31
CA ASN A 51 -16.91 16.37 13.10
C ASN A 51 -17.68 16.49 11.75
N GLY A 52 -17.62 17.65 11.08
CA GLY A 52 -18.10 17.85 9.71
C GLY A 52 -17.21 17.25 8.61
N LEU A 53 -15.88 17.32 8.71
CA LEU A 53 -14.93 16.73 7.76
C LEU A 53 -14.96 15.20 7.81
N GLN A 54 -14.98 14.61 9.01
CA GLN A 54 -15.14 13.15 9.15
C GLN A 54 -16.46 12.64 8.56
N ARG A 55 -17.56 13.41 8.72
CA ARG A 55 -18.85 13.08 8.11
C ARG A 55 -18.87 13.31 6.60
N ALA A 56 -18.15 14.32 6.11
CA ALA A 56 -17.98 14.57 4.68
C ALA A 56 -17.12 13.47 4.03
N GLU A 57 -16.03 13.04 4.66
CA GLU A 57 -15.17 11.94 4.21
C GLU A 57 -15.90 10.60 4.21
N ALA A 58 -16.65 10.29 5.27
CA ALA A 58 -17.52 9.12 5.31
C ALA A 58 -18.58 9.15 4.20
N ARG A 59 -19.14 10.33 3.87
CA ARG A 59 -20.06 10.51 2.74
C ARG A 59 -19.36 10.42 1.37
N ARG A 60 -18.08 10.81 1.28
CA ARG A 60 -17.30 10.90 0.05
C ARG A 60 -16.78 9.54 -0.42
N TRP A 61 -16.45 8.64 0.51
CA TRP A 61 -16.00 7.27 0.20
C TRP A 61 -17.14 6.24 0.17
N GLY A 62 -18.32 6.59 0.69
CA GLY A 62 -19.44 5.65 0.80
C GLY A 62 -19.13 4.53 1.81
N ALA A 63 -19.18 3.27 1.37
CA ALA A 63 -18.80 2.13 2.20
C ALA A 63 -17.26 2.05 2.39
N THR A 64 -16.81 1.59 3.56
CA THR A 64 -15.39 1.39 3.89
C THR A 64 -14.64 0.68 2.76
N PRO A 65 -13.54 1.25 2.23
CA PRO A 65 -12.80 0.62 1.16
C PRO A 65 -12.19 -0.71 1.62
N ARG A 66 -12.18 -1.68 0.71
CA ARG A 66 -11.48 -2.94 0.88
C ARG A 66 -10.04 -2.80 0.38
N PHE A 67 -9.09 -3.35 1.13
CA PHE A 67 -7.68 -3.36 0.77
C PHE A 67 -7.20 -4.77 0.44
N SER A 68 -6.44 -4.91 -0.64
CA SER A 68 -5.63 -6.09 -0.93
C SER A 68 -4.16 -5.71 -0.90
N LEU A 69 -3.46 -6.17 0.12
CA LEU A 69 -2.03 -5.95 0.30
C LEU A 69 -1.28 -7.07 -0.43
N LEU A 70 -0.75 -6.75 -1.61
CA LEU A 70 -0.14 -7.71 -2.51
C LEU A 70 1.31 -7.94 -2.10
N THR A 71 1.71 -9.19 -1.87
CA THR A 71 3.09 -9.51 -1.47
C THR A 71 3.50 -10.91 -1.91
N PRO A 72 4.75 -11.14 -2.33
CA PRO A 72 5.27 -12.50 -2.53
C PRO A 72 5.48 -13.25 -1.20
N HIS A 73 5.53 -12.53 -0.07
CA HIS A 73 5.87 -13.05 1.26
C HIS A 73 4.80 -12.69 2.31
N PRO A 74 3.63 -13.36 2.29
CA PRO A 74 2.52 -13.04 3.17
C PRO A 74 2.87 -13.11 4.65
N GLU A 75 3.69 -14.08 5.06
CA GLU A 75 4.11 -14.22 6.46
C GLU A 75 4.96 -13.04 6.93
N ARG A 76 5.84 -12.51 6.08
CA ARG A 76 6.67 -11.36 6.43
C ARG A 76 5.83 -10.10 6.57
N LEU A 77 4.88 -9.89 5.65
CA LEU A 77 3.94 -8.76 5.74
C LEU A 77 3.06 -8.84 6.99
N ARG A 78 2.56 -10.03 7.35
CA ARG A 78 1.78 -10.22 8.59
C ARG A 78 2.63 -10.00 9.85
N ALA A 79 3.89 -10.42 9.84
CA ALA A 79 4.82 -10.17 10.94
C ALA A 79 5.12 -8.67 11.10
N ALA A 80 5.25 -7.93 9.99
CA ALA A 80 5.50 -6.49 10.00
C ALA A 80 4.27 -5.63 10.33
N LEU A 81 3.06 -6.16 10.08
CA LEU A 81 1.78 -5.51 10.35
C LEU A 81 0.84 -6.43 11.17
N PRO A 82 1.17 -6.77 12.42
CA PRO A 82 0.33 -7.61 13.28
C PRO A 82 -1.07 -7.04 13.53
N GLU A 83 -1.23 -5.72 13.42
CA GLU A 83 -2.50 -4.99 13.52
C GLU A 83 -3.49 -5.30 12.39
N LEU A 84 -3.07 -5.91 11.27
CA LEU A 84 -3.99 -6.28 10.18
C LEU A 84 -5.13 -7.19 10.63
N ARG A 85 -4.95 -7.95 11.71
CA ARG A 85 -6.01 -8.77 12.32
C ARG A 85 -7.21 -7.96 12.80
N ASP A 86 -6.99 -6.67 13.11
CA ASP A 86 -8.01 -5.75 13.61
C ASP A 86 -8.75 -5.04 12.45
N PHE A 87 -8.33 -5.24 11.19
CA PHE A 87 -8.89 -4.61 10.00
C PHE A 87 -9.53 -5.65 9.05
N PRO A 88 -10.82 -6.00 9.23
CA PRO A 88 -11.49 -7.03 8.42
C PRO A 88 -11.63 -6.67 6.93
N HIS A 89 -11.48 -5.39 6.59
CA HIS A 89 -11.50 -4.92 5.22
C HIS A 89 -10.13 -4.99 4.53
N ALA A 90 -9.07 -5.38 5.24
CA ALA A 90 -7.72 -5.51 4.71
C ALA A 90 -7.31 -6.98 4.62
N ALA A 91 -7.00 -7.45 3.41
CA ALA A 91 -6.57 -8.81 3.16
C ALA A 91 -5.14 -8.83 2.62
N VAL A 92 -4.29 -9.68 3.20
CA VAL A 92 -2.99 -10.05 2.62
C VAL A 92 -3.23 -11.01 1.47
N VAL A 93 -2.68 -10.69 0.30
CA VAL A 93 -2.85 -11.46 -0.93
C VAL A 93 -1.49 -11.85 -1.47
N THR A 94 -1.28 -13.15 -1.67
CA THR A 94 -0.07 -13.66 -2.28
C THR A 94 0.01 -13.22 -3.74
N LEU A 95 1.09 -12.54 -4.10
CA LEU A 95 1.39 -12.09 -5.47
C LEU A 95 2.49 -12.97 -6.07
N ARG A 96 2.19 -13.59 -7.21
CA ARG A 96 3.13 -14.40 -7.97
C ARG A 96 3.06 -14.03 -9.46
N PRO A 97 4.18 -14.11 -10.20
CA PRO A 97 5.53 -14.42 -9.73
C PRO A 97 6.13 -13.30 -8.86
N ALA A 98 7.17 -13.61 -8.08
CA ALA A 98 7.80 -12.65 -7.16
C ALA A 98 8.80 -11.71 -7.88
N THR A 99 9.49 -12.23 -8.90
CA THR A 99 10.49 -11.51 -9.69
C THR A 99 9.88 -10.29 -10.37
N ALA A 100 10.45 -9.10 -10.14
CA ALA A 100 9.93 -7.83 -10.64
C ALA A 100 9.63 -7.83 -12.15
N LEU A 101 10.55 -8.36 -12.97
CA LEU A 101 10.42 -8.47 -14.43
C LEU A 101 9.18 -9.22 -14.92
N LEU A 102 8.59 -10.09 -14.08
CA LEU A 102 7.36 -10.81 -14.40
C LEU A 102 6.19 -10.34 -13.54
N ARG A 103 6.46 -9.96 -12.29
CA ARG A 103 5.47 -9.46 -11.34
C ARG A 103 4.79 -8.20 -11.86
N ILE A 104 5.57 -7.27 -12.41
CA ILE A 104 5.07 -5.98 -12.90
C ILE A 104 4.22 -6.17 -14.17
N PRO A 105 4.72 -6.77 -15.26
CA PRO A 105 3.93 -6.88 -16.48
C PRO A 105 2.83 -7.97 -16.46
N LEU A 106 2.93 -8.99 -15.59
CA LEU A 106 2.00 -10.12 -15.60
C LEU A 106 1.28 -10.31 -14.26
N GLY A 107 2.02 -10.32 -13.15
CA GLY A 107 1.47 -10.59 -11.81
C GLY A 107 0.44 -9.56 -11.36
N LEU A 108 0.82 -8.27 -11.40
CA LEU A 108 -0.02 -7.16 -10.97
C LEU A 108 -1.29 -7.04 -11.84
N PRO A 109 -1.22 -7.03 -13.19
CA PRO A 109 -2.42 -6.98 -14.03
C PRO A 109 -3.35 -8.17 -13.79
N ALA A 110 -2.80 -9.39 -13.66
CA ALA A 110 -3.60 -10.58 -13.43
C ALA A 110 -4.34 -10.54 -12.09
N VAL A 111 -3.71 -10.07 -11.01
CA VAL A 111 -4.38 -9.92 -9.71
C VAL A 111 -5.40 -8.79 -9.73
N ALA A 112 -5.07 -7.66 -10.36
CA ALA A 112 -5.98 -6.53 -10.50
C ALA A 112 -7.28 -6.94 -11.21
N LEU A 113 -7.17 -7.69 -12.31
CA LEU A 113 -8.31 -8.23 -13.04
C LEU A 113 -9.09 -9.26 -12.22
N ARG A 114 -8.41 -10.31 -11.70
CA ARG A 114 -9.06 -11.43 -10.99
C ARG A 114 -9.79 -11.00 -9.72
N ARG A 115 -9.39 -9.89 -9.11
CA ARG A 115 -9.98 -9.35 -7.88
C ARG A 115 -10.88 -8.15 -8.11
N SER A 116 -11.06 -7.72 -9.37
CA SER A 116 -11.84 -6.52 -9.72
C SER A 116 -11.38 -5.30 -8.92
N VAL A 117 -10.08 -5.04 -8.94
CA VAL A 117 -9.47 -3.90 -8.25
C VAL A 117 -9.90 -2.60 -8.92
N ASP A 118 -10.40 -1.64 -8.13
CA ASP A 118 -10.82 -0.32 -8.61
C ASP A 118 -9.62 0.63 -8.77
N VAL A 119 -8.60 0.52 -7.90
CA VAL A 119 -7.36 1.31 -7.95
C VAL A 119 -6.18 0.45 -7.52
N LEU A 120 -5.11 0.46 -8.32
CA LEU A 120 -3.83 -0.18 -7.99
C LEU A 120 -2.81 0.87 -7.55
N HIS A 121 -2.27 0.75 -6.35
CA HIS A 121 -1.14 1.54 -5.86
C HIS A 121 0.16 0.73 -6.00
N VAL A 122 1.19 1.36 -6.56
CA VAL A 122 2.55 0.80 -6.71
C VAL A 122 3.60 1.84 -6.35
N THR A 123 4.81 1.37 -6.06
CA THR A 123 5.98 2.24 -5.82
C THR A 123 6.97 2.11 -6.98
N TYR A 124 7.46 3.24 -7.47
CA TYR A 124 8.40 3.40 -8.59
C TYR A 124 7.92 2.93 -9.98
N ASN A 125 7.49 1.68 -10.11
CA ASN A 125 7.27 1.04 -11.41
C ASN A 125 5.80 0.67 -11.64
N ALA A 126 5.18 1.33 -12.62
CA ALA A 126 3.83 0.99 -13.06
C ALA A 126 3.83 -0.28 -13.96
N PRO A 127 2.79 -1.13 -13.86
CA PRO A 127 2.54 -2.11 -14.91
C PRO A 127 2.22 -1.38 -16.23
N PRO A 128 2.71 -1.87 -17.39
CA PRO A 128 2.48 -1.20 -18.68
C PRO A 128 1.00 -1.20 -19.08
N VAL A 129 0.25 -2.23 -18.69
CA VAL A 129 -1.19 -2.36 -18.96
C VAL A 129 -1.86 -3.00 -17.75
N VAL A 130 -2.93 -2.40 -17.26
CA VAL A 130 -3.77 -2.93 -16.18
C VAL A 130 -5.22 -2.46 -16.38
N SER A 131 -6.17 -3.21 -15.86
CA SER A 131 -7.61 -2.99 -16.05
C SER A 131 -8.20 -1.84 -15.23
N CYS A 132 -7.39 -1.13 -14.43
CA CYS A 132 -7.85 -0.09 -13.51
C CYS A 132 -6.87 1.09 -13.41
N PRO A 133 -7.32 2.26 -12.93
CA PRO A 133 -6.44 3.37 -12.61
C PRO A 133 -5.27 2.96 -11.70
N VAL A 134 -4.09 3.50 -12.01
CA VAL A 134 -2.85 3.26 -11.25
C VAL A 134 -2.41 4.53 -10.56
N VAL A 135 -2.08 4.40 -9.28
CA VAL A 135 -1.36 5.42 -8.52
C VAL A 135 0.07 4.94 -8.33
N VAL A 136 1.01 5.68 -8.90
CA VAL A 136 2.44 5.45 -8.69
C VAL A 136 2.92 6.46 -7.65
N THR A 137 3.66 5.99 -6.65
CA THR A 137 4.37 6.89 -5.76
C THR A 137 5.87 6.70 -5.89
N ILE A 138 6.57 7.81 -6.07
CA ILE A 138 8.02 7.95 -5.92
C ILE A 138 8.19 8.77 -4.65
N HIS A 139 8.64 8.13 -3.57
CA HIS A 139 8.74 8.77 -2.25
C HIS A 139 10.15 9.25 -1.93
N ASP A 140 11.15 8.71 -2.61
CA ASP A 140 12.49 9.24 -2.69
C ASP A 140 12.96 9.27 -4.16
N ILE A 141 13.87 10.20 -4.46
CA ILE A 141 14.52 10.35 -5.78
C ILE A 141 16.02 10.08 -5.68
N SER A 142 16.43 9.41 -4.60
CA SER A 142 17.85 9.16 -4.31
C SER A 142 18.49 8.30 -5.40
N PHE A 143 17.72 7.40 -6.04
CA PHE A 143 18.17 6.58 -7.17
C PHE A 143 18.58 7.41 -8.39
N GLU A 144 17.99 8.59 -8.57
CA GLU A 144 18.30 9.49 -9.70
C GLU A 144 19.58 10.31 -9.42
N HIS A 145 19.76 10.76 -8.19
CA HIS A 145 20.88 11.63 -7.81
C HIS A 145 22.15 10.87 -7.41
N TYR A 146 22.00 9.66 -6.87
CA TYR A 146 23.12 8.85 -6.38
C TYR A 146 23.04 7.40 -6.87
N PRO A 147 22.99 7.17 -8.20
CA PRO A 147 22.81 5.84 -8.77
C PRO A 147 23.90 4.84 -8.35
N GLU A 148 25.08 5.31 -7.91
CA GLU A 148 26.17 4.48 -7.39
C GLU A 148 25.80 3.70 -6.10
N PHE A 149 24.76 4.10 -5.38
CA PHE A 149 24.30 3.42 -4.18
C PHE A 149 23.16 2.42 -4.42
N PHE A 150 22.67 2.31 -5.66
CA PHE A 150 21.52 1.48 -6.01
C PHE A 150 21.94 0.32 -6.92
N SER A 151 21.37 -0.85 -6.66
CA SER A 151 21.58 -2.03 -7.48
C SER A 151 20.53 -2.10 -8.60
N PRO A 152 20.75 -2.87 -9.68
CA PRO A 152 19.73 -3.11 -10.71
C PRO A 152 18.44 -3.78 -10.22
N ARG A 153 18.40 -4.23 -8.95
CA ARG A 153 17.21 -4.74 -8.29
C ARG A 153 16.32 -3.61 -7.76
N ASP A 154 16.92 -2.51 -7.31
CA ASP A 154 16.24 -1.37 -6.69
C ASP A 154 15.55 -0.51 -7.77
#